data_AF-A0A8I1TBL7-F1
#
_entry.id   AF-A0A8I1TBL7-F1
#
_cell.length_a   1.000
_cell.length_b   1.000
_cell.length_c   1.000
_cell.angle_alpha   90.00
_cell.angle_beta   90.00
_cell.angle_gamma   90.00
#
_symmetry.space_group_name_H-M   'P 1'
#
loop_
_entity.id
_entity.type
_entity.pdbx_description
1 polymer ?
#
loop_
_entity_poly.entity_id
_entity_poly.type
_entity_poly.pdbx_seq_one_letter_code
_entity_poly.pdbx_strand_id
1 'polypeptide(L)'
;MTIMAQFPRHLPKNEETGRPRTAAQPVTFSGTVGLFMPAHPALAATRLAALFVSPWGFEELCLRKTWRILAEKLSDAGIASLRFDHANTGDALDHETPTLALWRDTVIDAAAELKRLSGADGVILIGQGLGAALAAEVAGHIDGVCGYAALAPVVSGRAHLRELALWSKMTEDRTDLEPGGDPVSGGSMLARSLSEDIRAINLSRTMALPARDCLVAARADRPGDADLANRLTELGGDVVTVTYEGYDRLVGNLIFSRPPLTLIETIVTWVKGIEAGRPHLQPFPVSPPAVATPLAGPGFIETPLRFGDNDRLYGILCEPADSDVKGAMVLMPTTAYERLSGWGRIATSTARDLASAGIPSFRFDAASAGDSPPLPGAPEQIVYSEAQGQDAEAAIDFLARRRPGPIVIAGRCSGGYLAFHTAARDKRIRAILATNPYVFYWDGSQSLEELMHFMPQQLSQYGVKAFRFGTWKRILNGEINVKYAVINISRAIQRRMLAAAAPILKAIPALAREHRAVHGAFRALEERGVPFSLIYSEGDIGLDYFKLHFGPNGEKLKRYANVRHQIVAGADHNLSTDAARDLFLREITAMALEHK
;
A
#
# COMPACT_ATOMS: atom_id res chain seq x y z
N MET A 1 36.63 -2.56 -26.58
CA MET A 1 36.16 -1.33 -27.26
C MET A 1 34.78 -1.03 -26.69
N THR A 2 34.70 0.02 -25.89
CA THR A 2 33.58 0.34 -25.00
C THR A 2 32.38 0.85 -25.79
N ILE A 3 31.29 0.09 -25.82
CA ILE A 3 30.01 0.60 -26.31
C ILE A 3 29.16 0.90 -25.08
N MET A 4 29.15 2.18 -24.68
CA MET A 4 28.19 2.70 -23.73
C MET A 4 26.82 2.73 -24.41
N ALA A 5 25.96 1.77 -24.10
CA ALA A 5 24.56 1.81 -24.48
C ALA A 5 23.86 2.89 -23.63
N GLN A 6 23.44 3.97 -24.30
CA GLN A 6 22.55 4.97 -23.73
C GLN A 6 21.20 4.30 -23.42
N PHE A 7 20.81 4.31 -22.15
CA PHE A 7 19.49 3.87 -21.70
C PHE A 7 18.41 4.81 -22.24
N PRO A 8 17.37 4.33 -22.94
CA PRO A 8 16.20 5.14 -23.18
C PRO A 8 15.44 5.33 -21.87
N ARG A 9 15.39 6.58 -21.39
CA ARG A 9 14.69 7.04 -20.18
C ARG A 9 13.15 7.08 -20.31
N HIS A 10 12.54 6.35 -21.23
CA HIS A 10 11.12 6.48 -21.51
C HIS A 10 10.43 5.13 -21.42
N LEU A 11 9.63 4.96 -20.36
CA LEU A 11 8.47 4.09 -20.38
C LEU A 11 7.67 4.40 -21.66
N PRO A 12 7.13 3.40 -22.38
CA PRO A 12 6.22 3.70 -23.48
C PRO A 12 5.09 4.56 -22.93
N LYS A 13 5.04 5.79 -23.43
CA LYS A 13 3.97 6.74 -23.14
C LYS A 13 2.70 6.13 -23.73
N ASN A 14 1.65 6.02 -22.93
CA ASN A 14 0.26 5.91 -23.39
C ASN A 14 -0.16 7.26 -24.05
N GLU A 15 0.66 7.77 -24.97
CA GLU A 15 0.54 9.11 -25.56
C GLU A 15 -0.47 9.16 -26.71
N GLU A 16 -0.98 8.03 -27.20
CA GLU A 16 -1.85 8.04 -28.37
C GLU A 16 -3.25 8.60 -28.11
N THR A 17 -3.67 8.86 -26.86
CA THR A 17 -5.00 9.42 -26.58
C THR A 17 -5.07 10.48 -25.47
N GLY A 18 -4.02 10.66 -24.66
CA GLY A 18 -4.06 11.52 -23.47
C GLY A 18 -5.06 11.07 -22.38
N ARG A 19 -5.73 9.92 -22.56
CA ARG A 19 -6.69 9.38 -21.58
C ARG A 19 -5.95 8.62 -20.47
N PRO A 20 -6.39 8.75 -19.20
CA PRO A 20 -5.84 7.95 -18.11
C PRO A 20 -6.02 6.45 -18.34
N ARG A 21 -5.03 5.64 -17.93
CA ARG A 21 -5.16 4.17 -17.94
C ARG A 21 -6.24 3.73 -16.96
N THR A 22 -7.08 2.79 -17.39
CA THR A 22 -8.10 2.15 -16.55
C THR A 22 -7.45 1.27 -15.46
N ALA A 23 -7.99 1.29 -14.24
CA ALA A 23 -7.55 0.41 -13.17
C ALA A 23 -7.90 -1.06 -13.46
N ALA A 24 -7.19 -1.98 -12.82
CA ALA A 24 -7.51 -3.40 -12.88
C ALA A 24 -8.97 -3.65 -12.47
N GLN A 25 -9.65 -4.57 -13.16
CA GLN A 25 -11.04 -4.93 -12.86
C GLN A 25 -11.09 -5.69 -11.53
N PRO A 26 -11.81 -5.19 -10.52
CA PRO A 26 -12.05 -5.96 -9.31
C PRO A 26 -12.96 -7.14 -9.59
N VAL A 27 -12.64 -8.26 -8.94
CA VAL A 27 -13.40 -9.51 -8.91
C VAL A 27 -13.43 -10.04 -7.49
N THR A 28 -14.38 -10.91 -7.18
CA THR A 28 -14.49 -11.55 -5.87
C THR A 28 -14.68 -13.04 -6.03
N PHE A 29 -13.99 -13.80 -5.18
CA PHE A 29 -14.02 -15.26 -5.14
C PHE A 29 -13.51 -15.70 -3.76
N SER A 30 -13.94 -16.86 -3.27
CA SER A 30 -13.42 -17.48 -2.04
C SER A 30 -13.27 -16.54 -0.83
N GLY A 31 -14.23 -15.62 -0.65
CA GLY A 31 -14.20 -14.65 0.45
C GLY A 31 -13.12 -13.57 0.35
N THR A 32 -12.53 -13.36 -0.82
CA THR A 32 -11.49 -12.36 -1.06
C THR A 32 -11.77 -11.47 -2.28
N VAL A 33 -10.98 -10.42 -2.40
CA VAL A 33 -10.95 -9.52 -3.56
C VAL A 33 -9.73 -9.84 -4.41
N GLY A 34 -9.97 -9.97 -5.71
CA GLY A 34 -8.93 -10.03 -6.75
C GLY A 34 -8.96 -8.80 -7.65
N LEU A 35 -7.81 -8.46 -8.22
CA LEU A 35 -7.65 -7.40 -9.20
C LEU A 35 -7.13 -7.99 -10.50
N PHE A 36 -8.05 -8.19 -11.44
CA PHE A 36 -7.80 -8.75 -12.75
C PHE A 36 -7.38 -7.65 -13.74
N MET A 37 -6.16 -7.75 -14.26
CA MET A 37 -5.69 -6.91 -15.36
C MET A 37 -5.83 -7.71 -16.66
N PRO A 38 -6.76 -7.34 -17.57
CA PRO A 38 -6.88 -8.02 -18.85
C PRO A 38 -5.64 -7.75 -19.73
N ALA A 39 -5.42 -8.61 -20.72
CA ALA A 39 -4.51 -8.29 -21.83
C ALA A 39 -4.96 -7.01 -22.54
N HIS A 40 -4.00 -6.21 -23.06
CA HIS A 40 -4.34 -4.96 -23.72
C HIS A 40 -5.28 -5.20 -24.92
N PRO A 41 -6.43 -4.51 -25.04
CA PRO A 41 -7.45 -4.83 -26.06
C PRO A 41 -6.99 -4.75 -27.51
N ALA A 42 -5.95 -3.94 -27.79
CA ALA A 42 -5.35 -3.82 -29.12
C ALA A 42 -4.42 -5.00 -29.50
N LEU A 43 -4.14 -5.91 -28.57
CA LEU A 43 -3.28 -7.07 -28.78
C LEU A 43 -4.14 -8.34 -28.78
N ALA A 44 -3.74 -9.33 -29.56
CA ALA A 44 -4.30 -10.67 -29.43
C ALA A 44 -3.93 -11.20 -28.04
N ALA A 45 -4.92 -11.53 -27.21
CA ALA A 45 -4.66 -12.10 -25.89
C ALA A 45 -3.94 -13.45 -26.02
N THR A 46 -2.98 -13.68 -25.14
CA THR A 46 -2.22 -14.94 -25.09
C THR A 46 -3.04 -16.03 -24.42
N ARG A 47 -2.69 -17.31 -24.65
CA ARG A 47 -3.26 -18.42 -23.87
C ARG A 47 -2.55 -18.64 -22.53
N LEU A 48 -1.61 -17.76 -22.22
CA LEU A 48 -0.91 -17.68 -20.95
C LEU A 48 -1.42 -16.49 -20.13
N ALA A 49 -1.57 -16.68 -18.83
CA ALA A 49 -1.90 -15.63 -17.88
C ALA A 49 -1.05 -15.73 -16.61
N ALA A 50 -0.81 -14.62 -15.92
CA ALA A 50 0.05 -14.57 -14.74
C ALA A 50 -0.75 -14.42 -13.44
N LEU A 51 -0.55 -15.33 -12.50
CA LEU A 51 -1.10 -15.24 -11.14
C LEU A 51 -0.02 -14.73 -10.19
N PHE A 52 -0.31 -13.60 -9.53
CA PHE A 52 0.55 -13.06 -8.48
C PHE A 52 0.18 -13.65 -7.13
N VAL A 53 1.16 -14.22 -6.43
CA VAL A 53 1.00 -14.75 -5.08
C VAL A 53 1.80 -13.88 -4.12
N SER A 54 1.08 -13.00 -3.42
CA SER A 54 1.65 -11.99 -2.54
C SER A 54 2.35 -12.60 -1.32
N PRO A 55 3.38 -11.93 -0.77
CA PRO A 55 3.92 -12.23 0.55
C PRO A 55 2.96 -11.72 1.64
N TRP A 56 3.44 -11.61 2.87
CA TRP A 56 2.67 -11.16 4.02
C TRP A 56 3.35 -9.99 4.76
N GLY A 57 2.56 -9.21 5.51
CA GLY A 57 3.05 -8.18 6.41
C GLY A 57 3.59 -6.93 5.71
N PHE A 58 4.68 -6.36 6.23
CA PHE A 58 5.24 -5.12 5.68
C PHE A 58 5.77 -5.27 4.24
N GLU A 59 6.31 -6.44 3.89
CA GLU A 59 6.76 -6.73 2.53
C GLU A 59 5.61 -6.60 1.51
N GLU A 60 4.44 -7.10 1.88
CA GLU A 60 3.20 -7.02 1.10
C GLU A 60 2.81 -5.56 0.81
N LEU A 61 2.77 -4.72 1.85
CA LEU A 61 2.44 -3.29 1.73
C LEU A 61 3.37 -2.56 0.75
N CYS A 62 4.68 -2.86 0.82
CA CYS A 62 5.68 -2.25 -0.06
C CYS A 62 5.55 -2.68 -1.54
N LEU A 63 4.91 -3.82 -1.81
CA LEU A 63 4.85 -4.41 -3.15
C LEU A 63 3.67 -3.97 -3.98
N ARG A 64 2.63 -3.40 -3.41
CA ARG A 64 1.37 -3.12 -4.12
C ARG A 64 1.59 -2.34 -5.41
N LYS A 65 2.38 -1.26 -5.36
CA LYS A 65 2.76 -0.48 -6.54
C LYS A 65 3.59 -1.30 -7.55
N THR A 66 4.51 -2.13 -7.08
CA THR A 66 5.32 -3.03 -7.93
C THR A 66 4.46 -4.05 -8.65
N TRP A 67 3.51 -4.68 -7.95
CA TRP A 67 2.56 -5.61 -8.56
C TRP A 67 1.66 -4.97 -9.60
N ARG A 68 1.14 -3.77 -9.32
CA ARG A 68 0.38 -3.00 -10.31
C ARG A 68 1.21 -2.74 -11.56
N ILE A 69 2.45 -2.25 -11.42
CA ILE A 69 3.32 -1.93 -12.58
C ILE A 69 3.67 -3.19 -13.38
N LEU A 70 3.90 -4.32 -12.72
CA LEU A 70 4.16 -5.59 -13.40
C LEU A 70 2.90 -6.09 -14.16
N ALA A 71 1.73 -6.05 -13.52
CA ALA A 71 0.46 -6.38 -14.16
C ALA A 71 0.18 -5.51 -15.41
N GLU A 72 0.45 -4.22 -15.29
CA GLU A 72 0.37 -3.23 -16.36
C GLU A 72 1.30 -3.56 -17.53
N LYS A 73 2.58 -3.86 -17.27
CA LYS A 73 3.53 -4.22 -18.32
C LYS A 73 3.25 -5.58 -18.96
N LEU A 74 2.67 -6.53 -18.21
CA LEU A 74 2.18 -7.79 -18.77
C LEU A 74 0.97 -7.57 -19.68
N SER A 75 0.04 -6.69 -19.28
CA SER A 75 -1.10 -6.29 -20.11
C SER A 75 -0.62 -5.71 -21.45
N ASP A 76 0.36 -4.80 -21.40
CA ASP A 76 1.01 -4.22 -22.60
C ASP A 76 1.79 -5.24 -23.45
N ALA A 77 2.03 -6.44 -22.91
CA ALA A 77 2.61 -7.58 -23.61
C ALA A 77 1.57 -8.61 -24.06
N GLY A 78 0.27 -8.33 -23.90
CA GLY A 78 -0.83 -9.23 -24.29
C GLY A 78 -1.15 -10.33 -23.27
N ILE A 79 -0.56 -10.27 -22.08
CA ILE A 79 -0.70 -11.29 -21.03
C ILE A 79 -1.61 -10.76 -19.91
N ALA A 80 -2.73 -11.44 -19.69
CA ALA A 80 -3.62 -11.13 -18.58
C ALA A 80 -3.01 -11.53 -17.23
N SER A 81 -3.43 -10.89 -16.14
CA SER A 81 -2.97 -11.25 -14.81
C SER A 81 -4.00 -11.04 -13.71
N LEU A 82 -3.83 -11.75 -12.60
CA LEU A 82 -4.65 -11.61 -11.39
C LEU A 82 -3.74 -11.54 -10.17
N ARG A 83 -4.01 -10.57 -9.29
CA ARG A 83 -3.50 -10.54 -7.91
C ARG A 83 -4.69 -10.57 -6.97
N PHE A 84 -4.48 -11.04 -5.75
CA PHE A 84 -5.53 -11.18 -4.75
C PHE A 84 -4.96 -11.07 -3.33
N ASP A 85 -5.84 -11.05 -2.34
CA ASP A 85 -5.48 -11.07 -0.93
C ASP A 85 -5.70 -12.44 -0.31
N HIS A 86 -4.76 -12.88 0.52
CA HIS A 86 -4.98 -14.05 1.36
C HIS A 86 -5.98 -13.74 2.47
N ALA A 87 -6.68 -14.76 2.98
CA ALA A 87 -7.59 -14.62 4.12
C ALA A 87 -6.95 -13.83 5.28
N ASN A 88 -7.70 -12.91 5.88
CA ASN A 88 -7.27 -11.99 6.94
C ASN A 88 -6.16 -10.99 6.54
N THR A 89 -5.84 -10.85 5.26
CA THR A 89 -4.92 -9.82 4.73
C THR A 89 -5.66 -8.85 3.83
N GLY A 90 -5.16 -7.62 3.68
CA GLY A 90 -5.77 -6.65 2.76
C GLY A 90 -7.27 -6.44 2.98
N ASP A 91 -8.04 -6.63 1.91
CA ASP A 91 -9.49 -6.47 1.89
C ASP A 91 -10.23 -7.83 1.95
N ALA A 92 -9.53 -8.95 2.13
CA ALA A 92 -10.14 -10.26 2.30
C ALA A 92 -11.01 -10.33 3.57
N LEU A 93 -12.00 -11.23 3.58
CA LEU A 93 -12.80 -11.52 4.76
C LEU A 93 -11.95 -12.10 5.89
N ASP A 94 -12.45 -11.92 7.10
CA ASP A 94 -11.82 -12.42 8.32
C ASP A 94 -12.30 -13.83 8.63
N HIS A 95 -11.34 -14.68 8.97
CA HIS A 95 -11.56 -16.02 9.49
C HIS A 95 -11.03 -16.08 10.92
N GLU A 96 -11.76 -16.71 11.84
CA GLU A 96 -11.35 -16.83 13.24
C GLU A 96 -10.05 -17.64 13.40
N THR A 97 -9.81 -18.61 12.51
CA THR A 97 -8.63 -19.47 12.55
C THR A 97 -8.03 -19.62 11.15
N PRO A 98 -7.33 -18.59 10.63
CA PRO A 98 -6.71 -18.67 9.31
C PRO A 98 -5.57 -19.67 9.33
N THR A 99 -5.43 -20.47 8.28
CA THR A 99 -4.37 -21.49 8.13
C THR A 99 -3.69 -21.34 6.78
N LEU A 100 -2.49 -21.91 6.62
CA LEU A 100 -1.88 -21.96 5.29
C LEU A 100 -2.65 -22.88 4.34
N ALA A 101 -3.38 -23.88 4.84
CA ALA A 101 -4.26 -24.68 4.00
C ALA A 101 -5.31 -23.79 3.30
N LEU A 102 -5.98 -22.91 4.06
CA LEU A 102 -6.91 -21.93 3.49
C LEU A 102 -6.24 -21.03 2.44
N TRP A 103 -5.03 -20.55 2.71
CA TRP A 103 -4.30 -19.72 1.74
C TRP A 103 -3.92 -20.50 0.47
N ARG A 104 -3.51 -21.77 0.60
CA ARG A 104 -3.23 -22.65 -0.55
C ARG A 104 -4.49 -22.86 -1.40
N ASP A 105 -5.62 -23.14 -0.77
CA ASP A 105 -6.91 -23.30 -1.45
C ASP A 105 -7.29 -22.01 -2.20
N THR A 106 -7.11 -20.85 -1.57
CA THR A 106 -7.35 -19.56 -2.23
C THR A 106 -6.43 -19.32 -3.43
N VAL A 107 -5.17 -19.77 -3.41
CA VAL A 107 -4.27 -19.67 -4.58
C VAL A 107 -4.77 -20.54 -5.73
N ILE A 108 -5.26 -21.74 -5.44
CA ILE A 108 -5.83 -22.67 -6.44
C ILE A 108 -7.09 -22.04 -7.05
N ASP A 109 -7.98 -21.52 -6.21
CA ASP A 109 -9.21 -20.83 -6.65
C ASP A 109 -8.88 -19.59 -7.49
N ALA A 110 -7.85 -18.82 -7.11
CA ALA A 110 -7.39 -17.67 -7.88
C ALA A 110 -6.86 -18.08 -9.26
N ALA A 111 -6.18 -19.22 -9.38
CA ALA A 111 -5.74 -19.74 -10.67
C ALA A 111 -6.93 -20.15 -11.55
N ALA A 112 -7.94 -20.78 -10.98
CA ALA A 112 -9.18 -21.12 -11.68
C ALA A 112 -9.94 -19.87 -12.13
N GLU A 113 -10.04 -18.86 -11.28
CA GLU A 113 -10.68 -17.59 -11.59
C GLU A 113 -9.91 -16.81 -12.66
N LEU A 114 -8.58 -16.78 -12.59
CA LEU A 114 -7.73 -16.19 -13.63
C LEU A 114 -7.98 -16.84 -14.99
N LYS A 115 -8.03 -18.17 -15.06
CA LYS A 115 -8.36 -18.90 -16.30
C LYS A 115 -9.75 -18.55 -16.80
N ARG A 116 -10.75 -18.50 -15.91
CA ARG A 116 -12.13 -18.12 -16.24
C ARG A 116 -12.22 -16.70 -16.80
N LEU A 117 -11.46 -15.75 -16.26
CA LEU A 117 -11.50 -14.34 -16.68
C LEU A 117 -10.67 -14.04 -17.93
N SER A 118 -9.57 -14.76 -18.13
CA SER A 118 -8.64 -14.53 -19.25
C SER A 118 -8.86 -15.45 -20.45
N GLY A 119 -9.50 -16.60 -20.27
CA GLY A 119 -9.62 -17.63 -21.30
C GLY A 119 -8.30 -18.37 -21.56
N ALA A 120 -7.29 -18.14 -20.72
CA ALA A 120 -6.01 -18.82 -20.78
C ALA A 120 -6.13 -20.27 -20.29
N ASP A 121 -5.35 -21.17 -20.90
CA ASP A 121 -5.18 -22.54 -20.43
C ASP A 121 -3.86 -22.73 -19.66
N GLY A 122 -2.90 -21.84 -19.89
CA GLY A 122 -1.60 -21.80 -19.23
C GLY A 122 -1.53 -20.72 -18.15
N VAL A 123 -0.91 -21.05 -17.02
CA VAL A 123 -0.71 -20.12 -15.91
C VAL A 123 0.77 -20.01 -15.57
N ILE A 124 1.26 -18.78 -15.39
CA ILE A 124 2.53 -18.50 -14.74
C ILE A 124 2.25 -18.13 -13.28
N LEU A 125 2.88 -18.83 -12.35
CA LEU A 125 2.84 -18.47 -10.94
C LEU A 125 4.01 -17.53 -10.62
N ILE A 126 3.71 -16.31 -10.19
CA ILE A 126 4.71 -15.32 -9.78
C ILE A 126 4.53 -15.05 -8.30
N GLY A 127 5.40 -15.63 -7.47
CA GLY A 127 5.34 -15.48 -6.02
C GLY A 127 6.50 -14.68 -5.47
N GLN A 128 6.25 -13.85 -4.44
CA GLN A 128 7.31 -13.18 -3.68
C GLN A 128 7.32 -13.63 -2.22
N GLY A 129 8.51 -13.79 -1.63
CA GLY A 129 8.65 -14.10 -0.20
C GLY A 129 7.91 -15.38 0.17
N LEU A 130 6.98 -15.27 1.13
CA LEU A 130 6.11 -16.38 1.52
C LEU A 130 5.18 -16.84 0.38
N GLY A 131 4.75 -15.93 -0.48
CA GLY A 131 3.93 -16.25 -1.65
C GLY A 131 4.67 -17.12 -2.69
N ALA A 132 6.01 -17.00 -2.80
CA ALA A 132 6.80 -17.91 -3.62
C ALA A 132 6.73 -19.36 -3.10
N ALA A 133 6.81 -19.54 -1.77
CA ALA A 133 6.69 -20.86 -1.16
C ALA A 133 5.31 -21.47 -1.39
N LEU A 134 4.24 -20.69 -1.20
CA LEU A 134 2.88 -21.15 -1.44
C LEU A 134 2.67 -21.52 -2.90
N ALA A 135 3.11 -20.68 -3.85
CA ALA A 135 3.04 -20.96 -5.27
C ALA A 135 3.74 -22.28 -5.64
N ALA A 136 4.92 -22.54 -5.08
CA ALA A 136 5.63 -23.80 -5.31
C ALA A 136 4.87 -25.02 -4.77
N GLU A 137 4.29 -24.92 -3.57
CA GLU A 137 3.55 -26.02 -2.92
C GLU A 137 2.25 -26.37 -3.65
N VAL A 138 1.54 -25.38 -4.20
CA VAL A 138 0.25 -25.61 -4.87
C VAL A 138 0.37 -25.88 -6.37
N ALA A 139 1.53 -25.67 -6.99
CA ALA A 139 1.68 -25.77 -8.43
C ALA A 139 1.23 -27.12 -9.01
N GLY A 140 1.50 -28.23 -8.30
CA GLY A 140 1.04 -29.57 -8.69
C GLY A 140 -0.47 -29.81 -8.60
N HIS A 141 -1.22 -28.88 -7.99
CA HIS A 141 -2.68 -28.90 -7.85
C HIS A 141 -3.36 -27.93 -8.82
N ILE A 142 -2.60 -27.23 -9.67
CA ILE A 142 -3.11 -26.29 -10.66
C ILE A 142 -2.81 -26.85 -12.05
N ASP A 143 -3.85 -27.15 -12.82
CA ASP A 143 -3.68 -27.61 -14.19
C ASP A 143 -3.01 -26.53 -15.04
N GLY A 144 -2.09 -26.93 -15.93
CA GLY A 144 -1.51 -26.03 -16.92
C GLY A 144 -0.57 -24.96 -16.35
N VAL A 145 0.11 -25.20 -15.22
CA VAL A 145 1.22 -24.34 -14.79
C VAL A 145 2.36 -24.45 -15.80
N CYS A 146 2.66 -23.34 -16.46
CA CYS A 146 3.65 -23.25 -17.54
C CYS A 146 4.98 -22.65 -17.08
N GLY A 147 4.98 -21.94 -15.95
CA GLY A 147 6.19 -21.38 -15.39
C GLY A 147 6.00 -20.93 -13.94
N TYR A 148 7.12 -20.87 -13.22
CA TYR A 148 7.17 -20.47 -11.82
C TYR A 148 8.29 -19.44 -11.59
N ALA A 149 7.92 -18.23 -11.16
CA ALA A 149 8.85 -17.18 -10.77
C ALA A 149 8.86 -17.02 -9.25
N ALA A 150 10.02 -17.31 -8.63
CA ALA A 150 10.29 -17.17 -7.21
C ALA A 150 11.09 -15.88 -6.94
N LEU A 151 10.45 -14.87 -6.38
CA LEU A 151 11.09 -13.59 -6.07
C LEU A 151 11.42 -13.52 -4.58
N ALA A 152 12.71 -13.38 -4.22
CA ALA A 152 13.18 -13.35 -2.82
C ALA A 152 12.52 -14.43 -1.93
N PRO A 153 12.53 -15.71 -2.34
CA PRO A 153 11.65 -16.74 -1.78
C PRO A 153 11.89 -17.01 -0.30
N VAL A 154 10.82 -17.36 0.42
CA VAL A 154 10.94 -18.00 1.74
C VAL A 154 11.27 -19.47 1.53
N VAL A 155 12.56 -19.81 1.57
CA VAL A 155 13.03 -21.19 1.41
C VAL A 155 12.85 -22.01 2.70
N SER A 156 12.96 -21.37 3.86
CA SER A 156 12.81 -21.98 5.18
C SER A 156 11.89 -21.14 6.05
N GLY A 157 10.71 -21.67 6.36
CA GLY A 157 9.73 -20.94 7.18
C GLY A 157 10.22 -20.70 8.62
N ARG A 158 11.00 -21.63 9.18
CA ARG A 158 11.68 -21.41 10.48
C ARG A 158 12.62 -20.21 10.47
N ALA A 159 13.39 -20.03 9.40
CA ALA A 159 14.29 -18.89 9.27
C ALA A 159 13.50 -17.59 9.09
N HIS A 160 12.46 -17.63 8.26
CA HIS A 160 11.56 -16.50 8.03
C HIS A 160 10.86 -16.03 9.31
N LEU A 161 10.28 -16.93 10.11
CA LEU A 161 9.63 -16.57 11.38
C LEU A 161 10.61 -15.99 12.40
N ARG A 162 11.85 -16.50 12.45
CA ARG A 162 12.89 -15.95 13.32
C ARG A 162 13.26 -14.52 12.91
N GLU A 163 13.40 -14.29 11.62
CA GLU A 163 13.65 -12.96 11.07
C GLU A 163 12.48 -12.03 11.39
N LEU A 164 11.24 -12.46 11.14
CA LEU A 164 10.04 -11.70 11.41
C LEU A 164 9.90 -11.30 12.89
N ALA A 165 10.21 -12.22 13.81
CA ALA A 165 10.19 -11.95 15.25
C ALA A 165 11.27 -10.94 15.68
N LEU A 166 12.44 -10.95 15.04
CA LEU A 166 13.48 -9.93 15.28
C LEU A 166 13.02 -8.57 14.76
N TRP A 167 12.43 -8.52 13.57
CA TRP A 167 11.90 -7.28 12.99
C TRP A 167 10.78 -6.69 13.83
N SER A 168 9.78 -7.50 14.21
CA SER A 168 8.66 -7.07 15.05
C SER A 168 9.13 -6.35 16.32
N LYS A 169 10.13 -6.92 17.03
CA LYS A 169 10.74 -6.30 18.23
C LYS A 169 11.49 -4.99 17.96
N MET A 170 12.03 -4.80 16.76
CA MET A 170 12.77 -3.61 16.39
C MET A 170 11.88 -2.51 15.85
N THR A 171 10.82 -2.86 15.11
CA THR A 171 10.04 -1.89 14.33
C THR A 171 8.76 -1.42 15.00
N GLU A 172 8.24 -2.20 15.92
CA GLU A 172 6.98 -1.87 16.59
C GLU A 172 7.29 -1.33 17.98
N ASP A 173 7.09 -0.02 18.16
CA ASP A 173 7.19 0.69 19.45
C ASP A 173 5.98 0.34 20.34
N ARG A 174 5.64 -0.96 20.38
CA ARG A 174 4.50 -1.57 21.07
C ARG A 174 5.00 -2.11 22.41
N THR A 175 4.77 -1.36 23.49
CA THR A 175 5.11 -1.79 24.86
C THR A 175 4.17 -2.88 25.41
N ASP A 176 3.10 -3.18 24.70
CA ASP A 176 2.06 -4.17 25.02
C ASP A 176 2.30 -5.56 24.40
N LEU A 177 3.35 -5.72 23.58
CA LEU A 177 3.70 -7.05 23.05
C LEU A 177 4.40 -7.88 24.13
N GLU A 178 3.73 -8.93 24.59
CA GLU A 178 4.30 -9.90 25.53
C GLU A 178 5.55 -10.58 24.95
N PRO A 179 6.63 -10.78 25.73
CA PRO A 179 7.80 -11.52 25.30
C PRO A 179 7.44 -12.95 24.85
N GLY A 180 7.50 -13.21 23.53
CA GLY A 180 7.10 -14.49 22.95
C GLY A 180 5.70 -14.51 22.33
N GLY A 181 5.05 -13.35 22.22
CA GLY A 181 3.82 -13.16 21.45
C GLY A 181 4.00 -13.37 19.94
N ASP A 182 2.86 -13.41 19.24
CA ASP A 182 2.81 -13.64 17.80
C ASP A 182 3.51 -12.51 17.01
N PRO A 183 4.28 -12.81 15.95
CA PRO A 183 5.00 -11.79 15.20
C PRO A 183 4.06 -10.78 14.55
N VAL A 184 4.40 -9.49 14.63
CA VAL A 184 3.65 -8.42 13.96
C VAL A 184 4.53 -7.75 12.90
N SER A 185 3.93 -7.46 11.74
CA SER A 185 4.61 -6.77 10.64
C SER A 185 3.61 -5.96 9.83
N GLY A 186 3.95 -4.70 9.53
CA GLY A 186 3.05 -3.81 8.80
C GLY A 186 1.73 -3.56 9.54
N GLY A 187 1.76 -3.60 10.88
CA GLY A 187 0.58 -3.44 11.74
C GLY A 187 -0.37 -4.64 11.77
N SER A 188 0.02 -5.76 11.16
CA SER A 188 -0.77 -7.00 11.14
C SER A 188 -0.09 -8.07 11.98
N MET A 189 -0.84 -8.73 12.86
CA MET A 189 -0.35 -9.85 13.66
C MET A 189 -0.47 -11.16 12.88
N LEU A 190 0.58 -11.97 12.90
CA LEU A 190 0.59 -13.28 12.27
C LEU A 190 -0.04 -14.31 13.22
N ALA A 191 -1.27 -14.73 12.93
CA ALA A 191 -1.98 -15.70 13.77
C ALA A 191 -1.13 -16.94 14.09
N ARG A 192 -1.24 -17.43 15.32
CA ARG A 192 -0.52 -18.62 15.78
C ARG A 192 -0.62 -19.83 14.84
N SER A 193 -1.83 -20.12 14.34
CA SER A 193 -2.07 -21.21 13.38
C SER A 193 -1.24 -21.04 12.10
N LEU A 194 -1.18 -19.82 11.54
CA LEU A 194 -0.33 -19.50 10.39
C LEU A 194 1.16 -19.65 10.76
N SER A 195 1.58 -19.19 11.93
CA SER A 195 2.96 -19.34 12.39
C SER A 195 3.38 -20.81 12.53
N GLU A 196 2.49 -21.67 13.00
CA GLU A 196 2.74 -23.12 13.12
C GLU A 196 2.85 -23.77 11.73
N ASP A 197 1.95 -23.44 10.81
CA ASP A 197 1.99 -23.94 9.43
C ASP A 197 3.22 -23.44 8.66
N ILE A 198 3.55 -22.14 8.75
CA ILE A 198 4.71 -21.54 8.10
C ILE A 198 5.99 -22.23 8.56
N ARG A 199 6.08 -22.61 9.84
CA ARG A 199 7.26 -23.32 10.38
C ARG A 199 7.59 -24.61 9.63
N ALA A 200 6.59 -25.26 9.03
CA ALA A 200 6.76 -26.49 8.27
C ALA A 200 7.34 -26.28 6.86
N ILE A 201 7.27 -25.06 6.30
CA ILE A 201 7.76 -24.75 4.95
C ILE A 201 9.26 -25.01 4.85
N ASN A 202 9.64 -25.81 3.85
CA ASN A 202 11.04 -26.02 3.47
C ASN A 202 11.21 -26.35 1.98
N LEU A 203 11.38 -25.32 1.14
CA LEU A 203 11.52 -25.48 -0.31
C LEU A 203 12.82 -26.17 -0.73
N SER A 204 13.86 -26.18 0.11
CA SER A 204 15.09 -26.93 -0.19
C SER A 204 14.86 -28.44 -0.24
N ARG A 205 13.74 -28.93 0.32
CA ARG A 205 13.33 -30.33 0.29
C ARG A 205 12.29 -30.63 -0.78
N THR A 206 12.01 -29.69 -1.69
CA THR A 206 11.03 -29.95 -2.76
C THR A 206 11.48 -31.15 -3.59
N MET A 207 10.54 -32.04 -3.89
CA MET A 207 10.79 -33.29 -4.63
C MET A 207 10.24 -33.25 -6.06
N ALA A 208 9.44 -32.24 -6.38
CA ALA A 208 8.83 -32.05 -7.69
C ALA A 208 9.07 -30.61 -8.17
N LEU A 209 9.18 -30.44 -9.48
CA LEU A 209 9.22 -29.13 -10.11
C LEU A 209 7.84 -28.46 -10.02
N PRO A 210 7.74 -27.21 -9.56
CA PRO A 210 6.51 -26.44 -9.70
C PRO A 210 6.12 -26.22 -11.17
N ALA A 211 7.12 -26.00 -12.03
CA ALA A 211 6.99 -25.87 -13.47
C ALA A 211 8.31 -26.24 -14.14
N ARG A 212 8.29 -26.54 -15.43
CA ARG A 212 9.53 -26.76 -16.20
C ARG A 212 10.34 -25.47 -16.30
N ASP A 213 9.72 -24.38 -16.75
CA ASP A 213 10.36 -23.07 -16.83
C ASP A 213 10.30 -22.36 -15.47
N CYS A 214 11.47 -22.03 -14.93
CA CYS A 214 11.59 -21.38 -13.63
C CYS A 214 12.41 -20.09 -13.71
N LEU A 215 12.03 -19.08 -12.92
CA LEU A 215 12.83 -17.89 -12.68
C LEU A 215 13.06 -17.72 -11.18
N VAL A 216 14.30 -17.51 -10.76
CA VAL A 216 14.61 -17.20 -9.35
C VAL A 216 15.29 -15.85 -9.26
N ALA A 217 14.62 -14.87 -8.64
CA ALA A 217 15.22 -13.58 -8.31
C ALA A 217 15.82 -13.66 -6.91
N ALA A 218 17.13 -13.95 -6.85
CA ALA A 218 17.86 -14.26 -5.63
C ALA A 218 18.44 -13.00 -4.96
N ARG A 219 18.30 -12.89 -3.64
CA ARG A 219 18.97 -11.84 -2.86
C ARG A 219 20.44 -12.23 -2.68
N ALA A 220 21.34 -11.30 -2.99
CA ALA A 220 22.78 -11.54 -2.96
C ALA A 220 23.31 -11.95 -1.57
N ASP A 221 22.63 -11.55 -0.49
CA ASP A 221 22.99 -11.85 0.90
C ASP A 221 22.27 -13.08 1.46
N ARG A 222 21.50 -13.82 0.66
CA ARG A 222 20.74 -15.01 1.07
C ARG A 222 21.13 -16.23 0.22
N PRO A 223 22.11 -17.03 0.67
CA PRO A 223 22.54 -18.24 -0.05
C PRO A 223 21.40 -19.23 -0.36
N GLY A 224 20.42 -19.33 0.55
CA GLY A 224 19.27 -20.20 0.36
C GLY A 224 18.46 -19.92 -0.91
N ASP A 225 18.44 -18.68 -1.40
CA ASP A 225 17.75 -18.32 -2.65
C ASP A 225 18.47 -18.98 -3.85
N ALA A 226 19.80 -19.01 -3.86
CA ALA A 226 20.60 -19.68 -4.89
C ALA A 226 20.53 -21.21 -4.76
N ASP A 227 20.49 -21.73 -3.53
CA ASP A 227 20.31 -23.17 -3.29
C ASP A 227 18.97 -23.68 -3.84
N LEU A 228 17.89 -22.89 -3.74
CA LEU A 228 16.62 -23.22 -4.37
C LEU A 228 16.74 -23.29 -5.89
N ALA A 229 17.42 -22.33 -6.52
CA ALA A 229 17.63 -22.35 -7.97
C ALA A 229 18.40 -23.62 -8.40
N ASN A 230 19.48 -23.98 -7.70
CA ASN A 230 20.24 -25.20 -7.96
C ASN A 230 19.36 -26.45 -7.80
N ARG A 231 18.53 -26.50 -6.76
CA ARG A 231 17.60 -27.61 -6.53
C ARG A 231 16.58 -27.76 -7.65
N LEU A 232 16.03 -26.66 -8.17
CA LEU A 232 15.10 -26.70 -9.31
C LEU A 232 15.82 -27.21 -10.57
N THR A 233 17.07 -26.80 -10.81
CA THR A 233 17.89 -27.33 -11.92
C THR A 233 18.15 -28.84 -11.77
N GLU A 234 18.49 -29.31 -10.56
CA GLU A 234 18.70 -30.73 -10.26
C GLU A 234 17.46 -31.59 -10.51
N LEU A 235 16.27 -31.03 -10.28
CA LEU A 235 14.99 -31.67 -10.58
C LEU A 235 14.62 -31.64 -12.08
N GLY A 236 15.48 -31.04 -12.93
CA GLY A 236 15.31 -30.98 -14.39
C GLY A 236 14.62 -29.71 -14.90
N GLY A 237 14.55 -28.65 -14.09
CA GLY A 237 13.94 -27.39 -14.49
C GLY A 237 14.87 -26.54 -15.38
N ASP A 238 14.28 -25.81 -16.31
CA ASP A 238 14.94 -24.77 -17.09
C ASP A 238 14.94 -23.48 -16.26
N VAL A 239 15.98 -23.28 -15.45
CA VAL A 239 16.03 -22.22 -14.43
C VAL A 239 16.83 -20.99 -14.89
N VAL A 240 16.18 -19.82 -14.90
CA VAL A 240 16.82 -18.52 -15.05
C VAL A 240 17.03 -17.89 -13.67
N THR A 241 18.29 -17.72 -13.26
CA THR A 241 18.62 -17.04 -12.00
C THR A 241 19.05 -15.61 -12.26
N VAL A 242 18.45 -14.66 -11.54
CA VAL A 242 18.83 -13.24 -11.59
C VAL A 242 19.05 -12.69 -10.19
N THR A 243 19.93 -11.70 -10.06
CA THR A 243 20.09 -10.97 -8.80
C THR A 243 18.88 -10.06 -8.59
N TYR A 244 18.28 -10.10 -7.40
CA TYR A 244 17.21 -9.18 -7.01
C TYR A 244 17.80 -7.82 -6.60
N GLU A 245 18.25 -7.05 -7.59
CA GLU A 245 18.72 -5.70 -7.38
C GLU A 245 17.60 -4.78 -6.86
N GLY A 246 17.90 -4.02 -5.81
CA GLY A 246 16.95 -3.05 -5.24
C GLY A 246 15.98 -3.62 -4.21
N TYR A 247 16.05 -4.91 -3.84
CA TYR A 247 15.19 -5.52 -2.81
C TYR A 247 15.15 -4.70 -1.51
N ASP A 248 16.30 -4.33 -0.95
CA ASP A 248 16.38 -3.51 0.29
C ASP A 248 15.68 -2.14 0.16
N ARG A 249 15.65 -1.55 -1.05
CA ARG A 249 14.97 -0.26 -1.30
C ARG A 249 13.47 -0.43 -1.47
N LEU A 250 13.04 -1.59 -1.96
CA LEU A 250 11.63 -1.93 -2.10
C LEU A 250 11.00 -2.19 -0.73
N VAL A 251 11.62 -3.03 0.10
CA VAL A 251 11.04 -3.49 1.37
C VAL A 251 11.56 -2.73 2.60
N GLY A 252 12.28 -1.62 2.43
CA GLY A 252 12.91 -0.89 3.53
C GLY A 252 12.05 0.20 4.17
N ASN A 253 11.26 0.92 3.37
CA ASN A 253 10.38 1.99 3.85
C ASN A 253 9.25 2.19 2.85
N LEU A 254 8.00 2.17 3.32
CA LEU A 254 6.83 2.26 2.44
C LEU A 254 6.79 3.57 1.63
N ILE A 255 7.20 4.68 2.22
CA ILE A 255 7.15 6.02 1.60
C ILE A 255 8.24 6.19 0.54
N PHE A 256 9.39 5.53 0.74
CA PHE A 256 10.53 5.57 -0.18
C PHE A 256 10.67 4.31 -1.03
N SER A 257 9.68 3.42 -0.98
CA SER A 257 9.68 2.17 -1.74
C SER A 257 9.79 2.48 -3.23
N ARG A 258 10.79 1.87 -3.88
CA ARG A 258 11.02 2.02 -5.32
C ARG A 258 10.82 0.68 -6.03
N PRO A 259 9.89 0.61 -7.01
CA PRO A 259 9.71 -0.59 -7.82
C PRO A 259 11.00 -0.98 -8.56
N PRO A 260 11.41 -2.26 -8.53
CA PRO A 260 12.60 -2.75 -9.23
C PRO A 260 12.31 -2.92 -10.73
N LEU A 261 12.34 -1.83 -11.50
CA LEU A 261 11.94 -1.82 -12.91
C LEU A 261 12.72 -2.83 -13.78
N THR A 262 14.02 -2.99 -13.53
CA THR A 262 14.84 -4.00 -14.23
C THR A 262 14.32 -5.42 -14.01
N LEU A 263 13.98 -5.78 -12.77
CA LEU A 263 13.43 -7.10 -12.46
C LEU A 263 12.06 -7.29 -13.13
N ILE A 264 11.21 -6.25 -13.11
CA ILE A 264 9.91 -6.28 -13.79
C ILE A 264 10.10 -6.56 -15.29
N GLU A 265 11.04 -5.89 -15.95
CA GLU A 265 11.32 -6.08 -17.37
C GLU A 265 11.87 -7.48 -17.68
N THR A 266 12.74 -8.00 -16.81
CA THR A 266 13.22 -9.38 -16.87
C THR A 266 12.06 -10.37 -16.79
N ILE A 267 11.14 -10.20 -15.84
CA ILE A 267 9.98 -11.09 -15.67
C ILE A 267 9.10 -11.05 -16.91
N VAL A 268 8.76 -9.85 -17.42
CA VAL A 268 7.93 -9.71 -18.64
C VAL A 268 8.61 -10.37 -19.84
N THR A 269 9.92 -10.18 -20.01
CA THR A 269 10.69 -10.81 -21.09
C THR A 269 10.69 -12.33 -20.98
N TRP A 270 10.88 -12.85 -19.77
CA TRP A 270 10.85 -14.28 -19.49
C TRP A 270 9.47 -14.90 -19.78
N VAL A 271 8.38 -14.28 -19.32
CA VAL A 271 7.01 -14.74 -19.62
C VAL A 271 6.73 -14.74 -21.13
N LYS A 272 7.16 -13.70 -21.86
CA LYS A 272 7.04 -13.66 -23.32
C LYS A 272 7.83 -14.78 -24.01
N GLY A 273 8.98 -15.15 -23.47
CA GLY A 273 9.78 -16.27 -23.96
C GLY A 273 9.01 -17.60 -23.87
N ILE A 274 8.34 -17.85 -22.75
CA ILE A 274 7.49 -19.03 -22.55
C ILE A 274 6.33 -19.02 -23.55
N GLU A 275 5.64 -17.87 -23.71
CA GLU A 275 4.52 -17.76 -24.65
C GLU A 275 4.95 -18.01 -26.11
N ALA A 276 6.11 -17.49 -26.52
CA ALA A 276 6.63 -17.70 -27.88
C ALA A 276 6.94 -19.17 -28.21
N GLY A 277 7.18 -20.00 -27.19
CA GLY A 277 7.38 -21.44 -27.33
C GLY A 277 6.08 -22.26 -27.43
N ARG A 278 4.91 -21.63 -27.24
CA ARG A 278 3.60 -22.30 -27.25
C ARG A 278 2.97 -22.26 -28.64
N PRO A 279 2.13 -23.25 -29.00
CA PRO A 279 1.33 -23.19 -30.22
C PRO A 279 0.44 -21.94 -30.20
N HIS A 280 0.50 -21.13 -31.26
CA HIS A 280 -0.41 -20.01 -31.44
C HIS A 280 -1.84 -20.54 -31.62
N LEU A 281 -2.63 -20.40 -30.57
CA LEU A 281 -4.04 -20.74 -30.54
C LEU A 281 -4.80 -19.50 -30.10
N GLN A 282 -6.01 -19.30 -30.63
CA GLN A 282 -6.79 -18.16 -30.21
C GLN A 282 -7.19 -18.29 -28.73
N PRO A 283 -7.11 -17.19 -27.97
CA PRO A 283 -7.67 -17.13 -26.62
C PRO A 283 -9.18 -17.34 -26.72
N PHE A 284 -9.78 -17.93 -25.68
CA PHE A 284 -11.24 -18.00 -25.63
C PHE A 284 -11.82 -16.60 -25.39
N PRO A 285 -12.89 -16.21 -26.08
CA PRO A 285 -13.55 -14.95 -25.80
C PRO A 285 -14.18 -15.02 -24.41
N VAL A 286 -13.67 -14.19 -23.49
CA VAL A 286 -14.25 -14.01 -22.16
C VAL A 286 -14.41 -12.53 -21.87
N SER A 287 -15.55 -12.19 -21.29
CA SER A 287 -15.83 -10.86 -20.77
C SER A 287 -15.82 -10.95 -19.25
N PRO A 288 -14.88 -10.29 -18.57
CA PRO A 288 -14.93 -10.21 -17.12
C PRO A 288 -16.23 -9.52 -16.68
N PRO A 289 -16.76 -9.83 -15.49
CA PRO A 289 -17.97 -9.19 -15.00
C PRO A 289 -17.73 -7.67 -14.89
N ALA A 290 -18.72 -6.88 -15.30
CA ALA A 290 -18.63 -5.42 -15.23
C ALA A 290 -18.57 -4.90 -13.78
N VAL A 291 -19.17 -5.63 -12.84
CA VAL A 291 -19.21 -5.32 -11.41
C VAL A 291 -18.88 -6.60 -10.63
N ALA A 292 -18.00 -6.49 -9.65
CA ALA A 292 -17.69 -7.59 -8.74
C ALA A 292 -18.90 -7.90 -7.84
N THR A 293 -19.12 -9.19 -7.55
CA THR A 293 -20.12 -9.57 -6.55
C THR A 293 -19.68 -9.00 -5.18
N PRO A 294 -20.56 -8.35 -4.41
CA PRO A 294 -20.17 -7.83 -3.11
C PRO A 294 -19.73 -8.94 -2.13
N LEU A 295 -18.73 -8.65 -1.30
CA LEU A 295 -18.39 -9.48 -0.15
C LEU A 295 -19.30 -9.10 1.02
N ALA A 296 -19.93 -10.10 1.63
CA ALA A 296 -20.79 -9.88 2.79
C ALA A 296 -20.15 -10.50 4.04
N GLY A 297 -20.26 -9.78 5.16
CA GLY A 297 -19.90 -10.28 6.48
C GLY A 297 -20.93 -9.83 7.53
N PRO A 298 -20.66 -10.07 8.82
CA PRO A 298 -21.57 -9.66 9.88
C PRO A 298 -21.77 -8.13 9.88
N GLY A 299 -22.97 -7.67 9.52
CA GLY A 299 -23.35 -6.25 9.57
C GLY A 299 -22.88 -5.39 8.38
N PHE A 300 -22.15 -5.94 7.40
CA PHE A 300 -21.61 -5.16 6.29
C PHE A 300 -21.68 -5.87 4.92
N ILE A 301 -21.70 -5.05 3.86
CA ILE A 301 -21.54 -5.45 2.47
C ILE A 301 -20.46 -4.56 1.82
N GLU A 302 -19.40 -5.16 1.30
CA GLU A 302 -18.29 -4.49 0.63
C GLU A 302 -18.32 -4.74 -0.88
N THR A 303 -18.43 -3.67 -1.66
CA THR A 303 -18.44 -3.70 -3.13
C THR A 303 -17.17 -3.08 -3.68
N PRO A 304 -16.20 -3.88 -4.15
CA PRO A 304 -15.01 -3.36 -4.83
C PRO A 304 -15.39 -2.91 -6.25
N LEU A 305 -14.96 -1.71 -6.63
CA LEU A 305 -15.37 -1.07 -7.88
C LEU A 305 -14.29 -0.14 -8.44
N ARG A 306 -14.48 0.25 -9.70
CA ARG A 306 -13.70 1.30 -10.34
C ARG A 306 -14.55 2.57 -10.48
N PHE A 307 -13.89 3.71 -10.47
CA PHE A 307 -14.55 5.01 -10.62
C PHE A 307 -13.59 6.05 -11.22
N GLY A 308 -14.10 7.28 -11.37
CA GLY A 308 -13.38 8.38 -12.01
C GLY A 308 -13.31 8.23 -13.53
N ASP A 309 -12.64 9.18 -14.17
CA ASP A 309 -12.51 9.20 -15.62
C ASP A 309 -11.86 7.92 -16.13
N ASN A 310 -12.50 7.28 -17.12
CA ASN A 310 -12.04 6.03 -17.72
C ASN A 310 -11.79 4.89 -16.70
N ASP A 311 -12.55 4.87 -15.59
CA ASP A 311 -12.44 3.85 -14.53
C ASP A 311 -11.01 3.74 -13.97
N ARG A 312 -10.30 4.87 -13.91
CA ARG A 312 -8.87 4.92 -13.53
C ARG A 312 -8.60 4.77 -12.04
N LEU A 313 -9.61 4.90 -11.18
CA LEU A 313 -9.45 4.79 -9.73
C LEU A 313 -10.10 3.52 -9.21
N TYR A 314 -9.46 2.88 -8.23
CA TYR A 314 -9.96 1.72 -7.52
C TYR A 314 -10.42 2.08 -6.09
N GLY A 315 -11.57 1.54 -5.68
CA GLY A 315 -12.10 1.74 -4.33
C GLY A 315 -13.07 0.66 -3.89
N ILE A 316 -13.40 0.66 -2.60
CA ILE A 316 -14.36 -0.24 -1.98
C ILE A 316 -15.40 0.60 -1.24
N LEU A 317 -16.66 0.39 -1.63
CA LEU A 317 -17.83 0.90 -0.93
C LEU A 317 -18.28 -0.13 0.11
N CYS A 318 -18.30 0.26 1.38
CA CYS A 318 -18.78 -0.56 2.49
C CYS A 318 -20.11 0.02 2.97
N GLU A 319 -21.18 -0.76 2.85
CA GLU A 319 -22.53 -0.37 3.23
C GLU A 319 -23.03 -1.28 4.37
N PRO A 320 -23.91 -0.78 5.27
CA PRO A 320 -24.62 -1.63 6.21
C PRO A 320 -25.35 -2.76 5.48
N ALA A 321 -25.27 -3.98 6.00
CA ALA A 321 -25.98 -5.13 5.41
C ALA A 321 -27.51 -4.96 5.48
N ASP A 322 -27.98 -4.32 6.55
CA ASP A 322 -29.37 -3.90 6.68
C ASP A 322 -29.60 -2.57 5.95
N SER A 323 -30.76 -2.38 5.32
CA SER A 323 -31.08 -1.15 4.57
C SER A 323 -31.23 0.12 5.44
N ASP A 324 -31.06 0.02 6.76
CA ASP A 324 -31.21 1.13 7.71
C ASP A 324 -29.91 1.92 7.86
N VAL A 325 -29.69 2.87 6.94
CA VAL A 325 -28.56 3.79 7.00
C VAL A 325 -28.85 4.96 7.95
N LYS A 326 -27.99 5.10 8.96
CA LYS A 326 -28.17 5.99 10.11
C LYS A 326 -27.28 7.23 10.11
N GLY A 327 -26.28 7.34 9.24
CA GLY A 327 -25.31 8.43 9.24
C GLY A 327 -24.80 8.84 7.86
N ALA A 328 -23.99 9.91 7.83
CA ALA A 328 -23.28 10.40 6.65
C ALA A 328 -22.39 9.34 6.00
N MET A 329 -22.12 9.54 4.71
CA MET A 329 -21.06 8.80 4.01
C MET A 329 -19.70 9.18 4.56
N VAL A 330 -18.90 8.20 4.99
CA VAL A 330 -17.53 8.41 5.45
C VAL A 330 -16.54 8.14 4.30
N LEU A 331 -15.82 9.16 3.85
CA LEU A 331 -14.74 9.05 2.86
C LEU A 331 -13.39 8.89 3.56
N MET A 332 -12.67 7.81 3.26
CA MET A 332 -11.32 7.52 3.80
C MET A 332 -10.30 7.53 2.65
N PRO A 333 -9.55 8.62 2.46
CA PRO A 333 -8.50 8.69 1.46
C PRO A 333 -7.29 7.82 1.84
N THR A 334 -6.52 7.42 0.82
CA THR A 334 -5.26 6.70 1.00
C THR A 334 -4.26 7.49 1.85
N THR A 335 -3.51 6.78 2.68
CA THR A 335 -2.37 7.36 3.41
C THR A 335 -1.06 6.94 2.75
N ALA A 336 -0.25 7.92 2.38
CA ALA A 336 1.04 7.73 1.75
C ALA A 336 0.96 6.81 0.50
N TYR A 337 1.68 5.69 0.53
CA TYR A 337 1.67 4.65 -0.49
C TYR A 337 1.08 3.33 0.03
N GLU A 338 0.32 3.40 1.12
CA GLU A 338 -0.49 2.27 1.55
C GLU A 338 -1.51 1.94 0.47
N ARG A 339 -1.93 0.68 0.44
CA ARG A 339 -3.16 0.28 -0.20
C ARG A 339 -4.36 0.75 0.61
N LEU A 340 -5.54 0.82 0.00
CA LEU A 340 -6.77 1.30 0.61
C LEU A 340 -7.20 0.55 1.89
N SER A 341 -6.73 -0.68 2.12
CA SER A 341 -6.99 -1.40 3.38
C SER A 341 -6.32 -0.72 4.59
N GLY A 342 -5.29 0.10 4.36
CA GLY A 342 -4.52 0.81 5.36
C GLY A 342 -3.51 -0.05 6.12
N TRP A 343 -2.59 0.61 6.83
CA TRP A 343 -1.66 -0.04 7.76
C TRP A 343 -2.39 -0.94 8.76
N GLY A 344 -1.98 -2.21 8.86
CA GLY A 344 -2.62 -3.16 9.76
C GLY A 344 -4.12 -3.36 9.51
N ARG A 345 -4.59 -3.14 8.27
CA ARG A 345 -6.00 -3.21 7.86
C ARG A 345 -6.93 -2.21 8.55
N ILE A 346 -6.39 -1.14 9.15
CA ILE A 346 -7.18 -0.17 9.93
C ILE A 346 -8.36 0.44 9.16
N ALA A 347 -8.20 0.72 7.86
CA ALA A 347 -9.28 1.29 7.06
C ALA A 347 -10.36 0.25 6.70
N THR A 348 -9.97 -1.02 6.53
CA THR A 348 -10.92 -2.13 6.31
C THR A 348 -11.73 -2.41 7.57
N SER A 349 -11.08 -2.56 8.73
CA SER A 349 -11.79 -2.81 9.99
C SER A 349 -12.72 -1.63 10.33
N THR A 350 -12.22 -0.40 10.24
CA THR A 350 -13.04 0.81 10.48
C THR A 350 -14.27 0.85 9.56
N ALA A 351 -14.12 0.53 8.27
CA ALA A 351 -15.24 0.52 7.33
C ALA A 351 -16.32 -0.50 7.71
N ARG A 352 -15.92 -1.70 8.14
CA ARG A 352 -16.84 -2.79 8.56
C ARG A 352 -17.53 -2.48 9.88
N ASP A 353 -16.81 -1.87 10.82
CA ASP A 353 -17.35 -1.44 12.11
C ASP A 353 -18.36 -0.29 11.94
N LEU A 354 -18.06 0.68 11.06
CA LEU A 354 -18.99 1.74 10.68
C LEU A 354 -20.27 1.18 10.05
N ALA A 355 -20.13 0.24 9.11
CA ALA A 355 -21.28 -0.40 8.47
C ALA A 355 -22.16 -1.14 9.50
N SER A 356 -21.55 -1.84 10.46
CA SER A 356 -22.26 -2.47 11.58
C SER A 356 -23.00 -1.47 12.48
N ALA A 357 -22.53 -0.22 12.54
CA ALA A 357 -23.22 0.90 13.21
C ALA A 357 -24.26 1.61 12.33
N GLY A 358 -24.51 1.12 11.10
CA GLY A 358 -25.44 1.72 10.14
C GLY A 358 -24.85 2.89 9.34
N ILE A 359 -23.53 3.00 9.25
CA ILE A 359 -22.83 4.13 8.63
C ILE A 359 -22.08 3.64 7.38
N PRO A 360 -22.41 4.13 6.17
CA PRO A 360 -21.71 3.73 4.96
C PRO A 360 -20.36 4.45 4.87
N SER A 361 -19.38 3.77 4.26
CA SER A 361 -18.05 4.33 4.06
C SER A 361 -17.48 3.96 2.70
N PHE A 362 -16.56 4.79 2.21
CA PHE A 362 -15.86 4.58 0.95
C PHE A 362 -14.37 4.83 1.15
N ARG A 363 -13.57 3.83 0.77
CA ARG A 363 -12.11 3.88 0.78
C ARG A 363 -11.59 3.67 -0.63
N PHE A 364 -10.51 4.36 -0.98
CA PHE A 364 -9.96 4.30 -2.34
C PHE A 364 -8.45 4.47 -2.37
N ASP A 365 -7.84 4.04 -3.46
CA ASP A 365 -6.43 4.28 -3.79
C ASP A 365 -6.32 5.55 -4.67
N ALA A 366 -5.59 6.56 -4.21
CA ALA A 366 -5.22 7.71 -5.04
C ALA A 366 -4.32 7.27 -6.21
N ALA A 367 -4.30 8.03 -7.31
CA ALA A 367 -3.51 7.70 -8.49
C ALA A 367 -2.04 7.51 -8.14
N SER A 368 -1.43 6.43 -8.62
CA SER A 368 -0.06 6.00 -8.31
C SER A 368 0.19 5.49 -6.88
N ALA A 369 -0.81 5.58 -5.99
CA ALA A 369 -0.87 4.85 -4.73
C ALA A 369 -1.59 3.50 -4.97
N GLY A 370 -1.13 2.46 -4.27
CA GLY A 370 -1.70 1.12 -4.37
C GLY A 370 -2.00 0.69 -5.81
N ASP A 371 -3.29 0.43 -6.06
CA ASP A 371 -3.82 -0.22 -7.24
C ASP A 371 -4.44 0.73 -8.30
N SER A 372 -4.44 2.05 -8.06
CA SER A 372 -4.85 3.06 -9.04
C SER A 372 -3.67 3.49 -9.95
N PRO A 373 -3.77 3.39 -11.29
CA PRO A 373 -2.76 3.87 -12.22
C PRO A 373 -2.42 5.36 -12.04
N PRO A 374 -1.19 5.79 -12.38
CA PRO A 374 -0.80 7.20 -12.31
C PRO A 374 -1.59 8.04 -13.31
N LEU A 375 -1.88 9.28 -12.91
CA LEU A 375 -2.37 10.30 -13.82
C LEU A 375 -1.27 10.68 -14.83
N PRO A 376 -1.56 10.77 -16.14
CA PRO A 376 -0.59 11.25 -17.13
C PRO A 376 -0.02 12.62 -16.74
N GLY A 377 1.31 12.75 -16.74
CA GLY A 377 2.00 13.99 -16.39
C GLY A 377 2.07 14.29 -14.88
N ALA A 378 1.50 13.45 -14.01
CA ALA A 378 1.66 13.60 -12.57
C ALA A 378 3.10 13.31 -12.12
N PRO A 379 3.56 13.91 -11.00
CA PRO A 379 4.88 13.65 -10.45
C PRO A 379 5.02 12.19 -9.99
N GLU A 380 6.26 11.67 -9.97
CA GLU A 380 6.57 10.32 -9.46
C GLU A 380 6.22 10.18 -7.96
N GLN A 381 6.48 11.26 -7.21
CA GLN A 381 6.12 11.41 -5.81
C GLN A 381 4.76 12.12 -5.70
N ILE A 382 3.74 11.41 -5.22
CA ILE A 382 2.35 11.91 -5.20
C ILE A 382 1.94 12.49 -3.86
N VAL A 383 2.66 12.19 -2.78
CA VAL A 383 2.29 12.62 -1.43
C VAL A 383 2.31 14.15 -1.38
N TYR A 384 1.17 14.75 -0.98
CA TYR A 384 0.93 16.20 -0.95
C TYR A 384 0.83 16.86 -2.33
N SER A 385 0.71 16.08 -3.42
CA SER A 385 0.51 16.63 -4.76
C SER A 385 -0.93 17.06 -4.99
N GLU A 386 -1.13 18.05 -5.88
CA GLU A 386 -2.48 18.48 -6.28
C GLU A 386 -3.28 17.38 -6.98
N ALA A 387 -2.61 16.41 -7.60
CA ALA A 387 -3.24 15.26 -8.25
C ALA A 387 -4.09 14.44 -7.27
N GLN A 388 -3.64 14.28 -6.02
CA GLN A 388 -4.42 13.59 -4.99
C GLN A 388 -5.74 14.32 -4.65
N GLY A 389 -5.74 15.65 -4.76
CA GLY A 389 -6.96 16.46 -4.60
C GLY A 389 -7.99 16.16 -5.69
N GLN A 390 -7.55 16.02 -6.94
CA GLN A 390 -8.42 15.67 -8.07
C GLN A 390 -9.02 14.27 -7.91
N ASP A 391 -8.26 13.32 -7.36
CA ASP A 391 -8.77 11.98 -7.07
C ASP A 391 -9.83 11.99 -5.95
N ALA A 392 -9.63 12.81 -4.93
CA ALA A 392 -10.62 12.99 -3.87
C ALA A 392 -11.90 13.66 -4.40
N GLU A 393 -11.80 14.66 -5.28
CA GLU A 393 -12.95 15.26 -5.96
C GLU A 393 -13.72 14.23 -6.81
N ALA A 394 -13.01 13.38 -7.57
CA ALA A 394 -13.61 12.29 -8.33
C ALA A 394 -14.33 11.26 -7.43
N ALA A 395 -13.79 10.97 -6.25
CA ALA A 395 -14.44 10.12 -5.25
C ALA A 395 -15.73 10.78 -4.73
N ILE A 396 -15.69 12.07 -4.42
CA ILE A 396 -16.88 12.82 -3.96
C ILE A 396 -17.94 12.86 -5.07
N ASP A 397 -17.57 13.07 -6.33
CA ASP A 397 -18.51 13.05 -7.47
C ASP A 397 -19.13 11.66 -7.71
N PHE A 398 -18.34 10.61 -7.51
CA PHE A 398 -18.84 9.23 -7.52
C PHE A 398 -19.87 9.02 -6.40
N LEU A 399 -19.54 9.40 -5.17
CA LEU A 399 -20.41 9.24 -4.01
C LEU A 399 -21.69 10.07 -4.12
N ALA A 400 -21.59 11.33 -4.56
CA ALA A 400 -22.74 12.21 -4.72
C ALA A 400 -23.77 11.67 -5.74
N ARG A 401 -23.31 10.93 -6.77
CA ARG A 401 -24.20 10.25 -7.72
C ARG A 401 -24.82 8.98 -7.16
N ARG A 402 -24.10 8.26 -6.29
CA ARG A 402 -24.55 6.99 -5.69
C ARG A 402 -25.52 7.22 -4.53
N ARG A 403 -25.18 8.15 -3.63
CA ARG A 403 -25.94 8.52 -2.45
C ARG A 403 -25.71 10.00 -2.14
N PRO A 404 -26.60 10.90 -2.60
CA PRO A 404 -26.57 12.29 -2.18
C PRO A 404 -26.71 12.40 -0.66
N GLY A 405 -25.85 13.18 -0.02
CA GLY A 405 -25.88 13.35 1.43
C GLY A 405 -24.62 14.02 1.95
N PRO A 406 -24.58 14.37 3.24
CA PRO A 406 -23.38 14.89 3.86
C PRO A 406 -22.26 13.85 3.79
N ILE A 407 -21.04 14.32 3.54
CA ILE A 407 -19.84 13.50 3.57
C ILE A 407 -18.97 13.93 4.75
N VAL A 408 -18.56 12.95 5.55
CA VAL A 408 -17.48 13.08 6.54
C VAL A 408 -16.21 12.56 5.90
N ILE A 409 -15.10 13.30 5.97
CA ILE A 409 -13.81 12.84 5.46
C ILE A 409 -12.85 12.58 6.62
N ALA A 410 -12.24 11.40 6.65
CA ALA A 410 -11.39 10.97 7.75
C ALA A 410 -10.08 10.38 7.23
N GLY A 411 -8.94 10.94 7.64
CA GLY A 411 -7.63 10.51 7.13
C GLY A 411 -6.50 10.63 8.15
N ARG A 412 -5.46 9.82 7.94
CA ARG A 412 -4.27 9.75 8.80
C ARG A 412 -3.02 10.23 8.04
N CYS A 413 -2.07 10.88 8.71
CA CYS A 413 -0.82 11.37 8.10
C CYS A 413 -1.07 12.19 6.82
N SER A 414 -0.62 11.72 5.65
CA SER A 414 -0.89 12.39 4.37
C SER A 414 -2.34 12.24 3.88
N GLY A 415 -3.05 11.20 4.32
CA GLY A 415 -4.50 11.12 4.17
C GLY A 415 -5.21 12.18 5.02
N GLY A 416 -4.66 12.54 6.18
CA GLY A 416 -5.16 13.64 7.03
C GLY A 416 -4.93 15.02 6.39
N TYR A 417 -3.77 15.21 5.76
CA TYR A 417 -3.51 16.39 4.90
C TYR A 417 -4.53 16.47 3.76
N LEU A 418 -4.74 15.37 3.04
CA LEU A 418 -5.68 15.31 1.93
C LEU A 418 -7.11 15.60 2.41
N ALA A 419 -7.53 14.99 3.52
CA ALA A 419 -8.82 15.24 4.15
C ALA A 419 -9.04 16.74 4.46
N PHE A 420 -8.06 17.38 5.09
CA PHE A 420 -8.09 18.81 5.41
C PHE A 420 -8.20 19.68 4.16
N HIS A 421 -7.38 19.44 3.14
CA HIS A 421 -7.37 20.24 1.92
C HIS A 421 -8.61 20.02 1.05
N THR A 422 -9.06 18.77 0.91
CA THR A 422 -10.30 18.44 0.20
C THR A 422 -11.48 19.12 0.87
N ALA A 423 -11.58 19.06 2.20
CA ALA A 423 -12.66 19.70 2.90
C ALA A 423 -12.65 21.23 2.79
N ALA A 424 -11.47 21.86 2.77
CA ALA A 424 -11.36 23.31 2.56
C ALA A 424 -11.86 23.75 1.17
N ARG A 425 -11.76 22.88 0.16
CA ARG A 425 -12.12 23.16 -1.24
C ARG A 425 -13.55 22.75 -1.59
N ASP A 426 -13.99 21.57 -1.14
CA ASP A 426 -15.28 20.99 -1.50
C ASP A 426 -16.34 21.23 -0.42
N LYS A 427 -17.46 21.87 -0.82
CA LYS A 427 -18.57 22.24 0.07
C LYS A 427 -19.42 21.06 0.52
N ARG A 428 -19.34 19.92 -0.16
CA ARG A 428 -20.09 18.69 0.17
C ARG A 428 -19.53 17.99 1.42
N ILE A 429 -18.27 18.27 1.77
CA ILE A 429 -17.68 17.80 3.02
C ILE A 429 -18.23 18.62 4.18
N ARG A 430 -18.85 17.94 5.15
CA ARG A 430 -19.54 18.55 6.28
C ARG A 430 -18.84 18.40 7.62
N ALA A 431 -17.95 17.41 7.78
CA ALA A 431 -17.05 17.26 8.92
C ALA A 431 -15.72 16.59 8.51
N ILE A 432 -14.68 16.77 9.33
CA ILE A 432 -13.33 16.29 9.08
C ILE A 432 -12.75 15.65 10.34
N LEU A 433 -12.14 14.48 10.18
CA LEU A 433 -11.18 13.94 11.12
C LEU A 433 -9.79 13.88 10.45
N ALA A 434 -8.81 14.58 11.02
CA ALA A 434 -7.41 14.43 10.61
C ALA A 434 -6.59 13.89 11.79
N THR A 435 -5.86 12.80 11.56
CA THR A 435 -5.02 12.18 12.59
C THR A 435 -3.55 12.18 12.17
N ASN A 436 -2.67 12.62 13.07
CA ASN A 436 -1.22 12.74 12.85
C ASN A 436 -0.82 13.44 11.52
N PRO A 437 -1.51 14.52 11.06
CA PRO A 437 -1.07 15.18 9.83
C PRO A 437 0.33 15.77 10.05
N TYR A 438 1.26 15.47 9.14
CA TYR A 438 2.63 15.93 9.26
C TYR A 438 2.76 17.45 9.01
N VAL A 439 2.00 17.96 8.03
CA VAL A 439 1.90 19.37 7.67
C VAL A 439 0.45 19.74 7.33
N PHE A 440 0.13 21.03 7.31
CA PHE A 440 -1.14 21.59 6.81
C PHE A 440 -0.97 22.45 5.56
N TYR A 441 0.26 22.64 5.10
CA TYR A 441 0.58 23.37 3.89
C TYR A 441 1.87 22.82 3.29
N TRP A 442 1.89 22.71 1.96
CA TRP A 442 3.03 22.23 1.20
C TRP A 442 3.09 22.99 -0.12
N ASP A 443 4.24 23.59 -0.46
CA ASP A 443 4.42 24.36 -1.69
C ASP A 443 5.32 23.68 -2.73
N GLY A 444 5.72 22.42 -2.47
CA GLY A 444 6.55 21.64 -3.39
C GLY A 444 7.98 22.15 -3.57
N SER A 445 8.41 23.16 -2.81
CA SER A 445 9.76 23.76 -2.93
C SER A 445 10.89 22.88 -2.38
N GLN A 446 10.54 21.87 -1.58
CA GLN A 446 11.46 20.89 -1.01
C GLN A 446 11.07 19.50 -1.51
N SER A 447 12.04 18.58 -1.65
CA SER A 447 11.71 17.18 -1.91
C SER A 447 11.09 16.54 -0.66
N LEU A 448 10.23 15.52 -0.84
CA LEU A 448 9.67 14.78 0.29
C LEU A 448 10.77 14.12 1.14
N GLU A 449 11.85 13.69 0.50
CA GLU A 449 13.03 13.13 1.20
C GLU A 449 13.71 14.15 2.10
N GLU A 450 13.82 15.41 1.68
CA GLU A 450 14.33 16.50 2.52
C GLU A 450 13.35 16.84 3.64
N LEU A 451 12.04 16.84 3.38
CA LEU A 451 11.02 17.09 4.39
C LEU A 451 11.06 16.03 5.50
N MET A 452 11.18 14.77 5.10
CA MET A 452 11.09 13.62 6.00
C MET A 452 12.44 13.19 6.57
N HIS A 453 13.57 13.69 6.06
CA HIS A 453 14.89 13.56 6.72
C HIS A 453 14.93 14.23 8.11
N PHE A 454 13.95 15.08 8.42
CA PHE A 454 13.76 15.71 9.72
C PHE A 454 12.88 14.90 10.68
N MET A 455 12.36 13.74 10.28
CA MET A 455 11.88 12.78 11.25
C MET A 455 13.11 12.33 12.05
N PRO A 456 13.23 12.58 13.38
CA PRO A 456 14.12 11.75 14.16
C PRO A 456 13.66 10.33 13.89
N GLN A 457 14.48 9.59 13.14
CA GLN A 457 14.26 8.18 12.90
C GLN A 457 14.14 7.58 14.29
N GLN A 458 12.91 7.22 14.69
CA GLN A 458 12.71 6.48 15.92
C GLN A 458 13.67 5.29 15.85
N LEU A 459 14.27 4.96 16.99
CA LEU A 459 15.41 4.03 17.15
C LEU A 459 15.22 2.68 16.43
N SER A 460 13.99 2.35 16.05
CA SER A 460 13.57 1.24 15.20
C SER A 460 14.23 1.15 13.81
N GLN A 461 14.69 2.26 13.21
CA GLN A 461 15.33 2.23 11.89
C GLN A 461 16.87 2.16 11.93
N TYR A 462 17.49 2.38 13.09
CA TYR A 462 18.95 2.26 13.24
C TYR A 462 19.44 0.80 13.31
N GLY A 463 18.57 -0.14 13.72
CA GLY A 463 18.91 -1.56 13.84
C GLY A 463 19.42 -2.18 12.54
N VAL A 464 18.95 -1.70 11.39
CA VAL A 464 19.34 -2.19 10.05
C VAL A 464 20.74 -1.73 9.64
N LYS A 465 21.19 -0.57 10.13
CA LYS A 465 22.52 -0.05 9.82
C LYS A 465 23.57 -0.53 10.82
N ALA A 466 23.19 -0.74 12.07
CA ALA A 466 24.14 -1.05 13.15
C ALA A 466 24.77 -2.46 13.07
N PHE A 467 24.06 -3.45 12.51
CA PHE A 467 24.51 -4.86 12.50
C PHE A 467 24.99 -5.42 11.16
N ARG A 468 25.08 -4.60 10.10
CA ARG A 468 25.73 -5.03 8.85
C ARG A 468 27.21 -4.60 8.89
N PHE A 469 28.13 -5.57 8.89
CA PHE A 469 29.58 -5.34 8.81
C PHE A 469 29.97 -4.46 7.59
N GLY A 470 29.14 -4.49 6.53
CA GLY A 470 29.26 -3.61 5.36
C GLY A 470 28.90 -2.14 5.59
N THR A 471 28.04 -1.80 6.56
CA THR A 471 27.68 -0.39 6.86
C THR A 471 28.84 0.34 7.53
N TRP A 472 29.56 -0.35 8.44
CA TRP A 472 30.79 0.17 9.03
C TRP A 472 31.89 0.37 7.98
N LYS A 473 32.02 -0.56 7.02
CA LYS A 473 32.95 -0.44 5.90
C LYS A 473 32.63 0.76 4.99
N ARG A 474 31.35 1.07 4.75
CA ARG A 474 30.91 2.22 3.94
C ARG A 474 31.09 3.57 4.64
N ILE A 475 30.99 3.60 5.97
CA ILE A 475 31.29 4.78 6.80
C ILE A 475 32.81 5.06 6.78
N LEU A 476 33.63 4.02 6.97
CA LEU A 476 35.09 4.11 6.92
C LEU A 476 35.64 4.46 5.52
N ASN A 477 34.93 4.09 4.46
CA ASN A 477 35.28 4.41 3.08
C ASN A 477 34.78 5.79 2.59
N GLY A 478 34.10 6.58 3.43
CA GLY A 478 33.65 7.93 3.07
C GLY A 478 32.48 8.00 2.08
N GLU A 479 31.76 6.90 1.85
CA GLU A 479 30.63 6.82 0.90
C GLU A 479 29.31 7.35 1.49
N ILE A 480 29.31 7.78 2.75
CA ILE A 480 28.21 8.49 3.38
C ILE A 480 28.60 9.96 3.49
N ASN A 481 27.79 10.83 2.89
CA ASN A 481 28.08 12.26 2.82
C ASN A 481 27.81 12.94 4.18
N VAL A 482 28.79 12.84 5.10
CA VAL A 482 28.73 13.34 6.50
C VAL A 482 28.41 14.84 6.57
N LYS A 483 28.74 15.62 5.53
CA LYS A 483 28.38 17.04 5.42
C LYS A 483 26.87 17.28 5.42
N TYR A 484 26.07 16.41 4.81
CA TYR A 484 24.61 16.56 4.78
C TYR A 484 23.96 16.22 6.12
N ALA A 485 24.48 15.23 6.85
CA ALA A 485 24.00 14.91 8.20
C ALA A 485 24.19 16.09 9.16
N VAL A 486 25.34 16.78 9.10
CA VAL A 486 25.64 17.94 9.94
C VAL A 486 24.81 19.17 9.57
N ILE A 487 24.55 19.43 8.28
CA ILE A 487 23.70 20.53 7.81
C ILE A 487 22.21 20.28 8.14
N ASN A 488 21.76 19.02 8.16
CA ASN A 488 20.37 18.69 8.46
C ASN A 488 20.09 18.74 9.98
N ILE A 489 21.04 18.33 10.81
CA ILE A 489 20.95 18.50 12.28
C ILE A 489 20.88 19.99 12.65
N SER A 490 21.68 20.84 12.00
CA SER A 490 21.68 22.29 12.29
C SER A 490 20.37 22.98 11.88
N ARG A 491 19.67 22.50 10.84
CA ARG A 491 18.34 22.99 10.44
C ARG A 491 17.21 22.52 11.35
N ALA A 492 17.26 21.28 11.86
CA ALA A 492 16.31 20.78 12.86
C ALA A 492 16.43 21.59 14.18
N ILE A 493 17.66 21.90 14.59
CA ILE A 493 17.95 22.78 15.71
C ILE A 493 17.46 24.20 15.43
N GLN A 494 17.67 24.74 14.22
CA GLN A 494 17.13 26.05 13.83
C GLN A 494 15.59 26.10 13.89
N ARG A 495 14.86 25.06 13.45
CA ARG A 495 13.39 25.02 13.56
C ARG A 495 12.92 24.96 15.02
N ARG A 496 13.60 24.18 15.87
CA ARG A 496 13.38 24.17 17.33
C ARG A 496 13.64 25.53 17.97
N MET A 497 14.67 26.25 17.53
CA MET A 497 14.96 27.61 18.02
C MET A 497 14.01 28.67 17.44
N LEU A 498 13.53 28.51 16.20
CA LEU A 498 12.54 29.38 15.58
C LEU A 498 11.16 29.24 16.24
N ALA A 499 10.74 28.04 16.64
CA ALA A 499 9.50 27.82 17.38
C ALA A 499 9.47 28.59 18.72
N ALA A 500 10.62 28.85 19.34
CA ALA A 500 10.76 29.69 20.53
C ALA A 500 10.72 31.21 20.23
N ALA A 501 10.89 31.63 18.97
CA ALA A 501 10.97 33.02 18.53
C ALA A 501 9.83 33.41 17.56
N ALA A 502 8.58 33.30 18.03
CA ALA A 502 7.37 33.62 17.27
C ALA A 502 7.33 35.01 16.56
N PRO A 503 7.99 36.09 17.05
CA PRO A 503 7.97 37.39 16.36
C PRO A 503 8.85 37.42 15.09
N ILE A 504 9.98 36.70 15.07
CA ILE A 504 10.98 36.76 13.99
C ILE A 504 10.52 35.96 12.76
N LEU A 505 9.74 34.89 12.98
CA LEU A 505 9.12 34.08 11.93
C LEU A 505 8.26 34.88 10.94
N LYS A 506 7.60 35.96 11.39
CA LYS A 506 6.74 36.80 10.55
C LYS A 506 7.51 37.65 9.53
N ALA A 507 8.81 37.86 9.72
CA ALA A 507 9.65 38.63 8.82
C ALA A 507 10.15 37.81 7.60
N ILE A 508 9.98 36.48 7.62
CA ILE A 508 10.36 35.60 6.52
C ILE A 508 9.16 35.42 5.58
N PRO A 509 9.21 35.89 4.32
CA PRO A 509 8.04 35.90 3.43
C PRO A 509 7.43 34.52 3.18
N ALA A 510 8.26 33.48 3.07
CA ALA A 510 7.81 32.10 2.85
C ALA A 510 7.02 31.55 4.05
N LEU A 511 7.53 31.70 5.27
CA LEU A 511 6.85 31.26 6.50
C LEU A 511 5.59 32.09 6.77
N ALA A 512 5.61 33.39 6.41
CA ALA A 512 4.42 34.22 6.49
C ALA A 512 3.33 33.80 5.49
N ARG A 513 3.71 33.40 4.26
CA ARG A 513 2.79 32.85 3.25
C ARG A 513 2.15 31.56 3.75
N GLU A 514 2.98 30.63 4.21
CA GLU A 514 2.56 29.36 4.79
C GLU A 514 1.61 29.56 5.98
N HIS A 515 1.99 30.41 6.94
CA HIS A 515 1.13 30.75 8.08
C HIS A 515 -0.21 31.33 7.63
N ARG A 516 -0.22 32.24 6.65
CA ARG A 516 -1.48 32.77 6.08
C ARG A 516 -2.32 31.68 5.41
N ALA A 517 -1.70 30.77 4.67
CA ALA A 517 -2.40 29.68 4.00
C ALA A 517 -3.03 28.70 4.99
N VAL A 518 -2.27 28.24 5.99
CA VAL A 518 -2.76 27.35 7.06
C VAL A 518 -3.91 28.01 7.81
N HIS A 519 -3.71 29.19 8.38
CA HIS A 519 -4.75 29.87 9.15
C HIS A 519 -5.94 30.32 8.27
N GLY A 520 -5.73 30.57 6.98
CA GLY A 520 -6.79 30.86 6.01
C GLY A 520 -7.70 29.66 5.78
N ALA A 521 -7.12 28.47 5.61
CA ALA A 521 -7.90 27.24 5.45
C ALA A 521 -8.69 26.87 6.72
N PHE A 522 -8.09 27.01 7.91
CA PHE A 522 -8.82 26.83 9.17
C PHE A 522 -10.01 27.81 9.32
N ARG A 523 -9.82 29.10 8.99
CA ARG A 523 -10.92 30.08 8.97
C ARG A 523 -12.00 29.73 7.96
N ALA A 524 -11.63 29.29 6.75
CA ALA A 524 -12.60 28.93 5.72
C ALA A 524 -13.49 27.75 6.16
N LEU A 525 -12.94 26.79 6.92
CA LEU A 525 -13.70 25.70 7.52
C LEU A 525 -14.61 26.18 8.66
N GLU A 526 -14.12 27.10 9.49
CA GLU A 526 -14.90 27.72 10.56
C GLU A 526 -16.08 28.54 10.04
N GLU A 527 -15.86 29.39 9.03
CA GLU A 527 -16.90 30.20 8.38
C GLU A 527 -18.00 29.32 7.76
N ARG A 528 -17.65 28.11 7.32
CA ARG A 528 -18.60 27.09 6.85
C ARG A 528 -19.22 26.25 7.97
N GLY A 529 -18.78 26.43 9.21
CA GLY A 529 -19.23 25.66 10.36
C GLY A 529 -18.95 24.16 10.24
N VAL A 530 -17.84 23.77 9.59
CA VAL A 530 -17.43 22.37 9.39
C VAL A 530 -16.74 21.87 10.67
N PRO A 531 -17.30 20.92 11.43
CA PRO A 531 -16.62 20.37 12.60
C PRO A 531 -15.31 19.69 12.19
N PHE A 532 -14.26 19.94 12.95
CA PHE A 532 -12.93 19.42 12.69
C PHE A 532 -12.35 18.79 13.97
N SER A 533 -12.21 17.46 14.00
CA SER A 533 -11.42 16.78 15.04
C SER A 533 -10.00 16.56 14.54
N LEU A 534 -9.03 16.98 15.34
CA LEU A 534 -7.62 16.91 15.06
C LEU A 534 -6.93 16.09 16.15
N ILE A 535 -6.50 14.89 15.81
CA ILE A 535 -5.88 13.95 16.75
C ILE A 535 -4.39 13.87 16.45
N TYR A 536 -3.56 13.98 17.49
CA TYR A 536 -2.15 13.66 17.43
C TYR A 536 -1.81 12.57 18.44
N SER A 537 -0.85 11.72 18.09
CA SER A 537 -0.21 10.81 19.01
C SER A 537 0.87 11.55 19.81
N GLU A 538 1.06 11.19 21.06
CA GLU A 538 2.12 11.77 21.88
C GLU A 538 3.49 11.47 21.25
N GLY A 539 4.35 12.49 21.15
CA GLY A 539 5.66 12.36 20.51
C GLY A 539 5.63 12.25 18.98
N ASP A 540 4.46 12.39 18.35
CA ASP A 540 4.35 12.39 16.89
C ASP A 540 5.18 13.51 16.26
N ILE A 541 5.86 13.18 15.17
CA ILE A 541 6.72 14.10 14.41
C ILE A 541 5.98 15.32 13.84
N GLY A 542 4.70 15.20 13.53
CA GLY A 542 3.86 16.29 13.03
C GLY A 542 3.56 17.32 14.11
N LEU A 543 3.75 16.98 15.40
CA LEU A 543 3.57 17.93 16.49
C LEU A 543 4.54 19.11 16.39
N ASP A 544 5.75 18.94 15.87
CA ASP A 544 6.69 20.07 15.72
C ASP A 544 6.14 21.12 14.74
N TYR A 545 5.53 20.67 13.65
CA TYR A 545 4.84 21.55 12.70
C TYR A 545 3.57 22.17 13.32
N PHE A 546 2.76 21.35 13.98
CA PHE A 546 1.56 21.80 14.69
C PHE A 546 1.87 22.93 15.68
N LYS A 547 2.91 22.76 16.52
CA LYS A 547 3.32 23.72 17.55
C LYS A 547 3.72 25.07 16.96
N LEU A 548 4.32 25.07 15.77
CA LEU A 548 4.69 26.30 15.06
C LEU A 548 3.47 27.21 14.81
N HIS A 549 2.35 26.61 14.42
CA HIS A 549 1.12 27.35 14.08
C HIS A 549 0.22 27.56 15.30
N PHE A 550 0.06 26.54 16.13
CA PHE A 550 -0.99 26.49 17.14
C PHE A 550 -0.49 26.57 18.59
N GLY A 551 0.83 26.54 18.79
CA GLY A 551 1.48 26.56 20.09
C GLY A 551 1.69 25.16 20.70
N PRO A 552 2.50 25.04 21.77
CA PRO A 552 2.92 23.76 22.35
C PRO A 552 1.78 22.78 22.62
N ASN A 553 0.65 23.29 23.08
CA ASN A 553 -0.52 22.51 23.49
C ASN A 553 -1.77 22.85 22.64
N GLY A 554 -1.58 23.50 21.50
CA GLY A 554 -2.69 23.91 20.63
C GLY A 554 -3.51 25.08 21.18
N GLU A 555 -2.99 25.89 22.11
CA GLU A 555 -3.74 26.95 22.76
C GLU A 555 -4.30 28.01 21.78
N LYS A 556 -3.68 28.18 20.61
CA LYS A 556 -4.17 29.09 19.56
C LYS A 556 -5.31 28.48 18.73
N LEU A 557 -5.60 27.18 18.86
CA LEU A 557 -6.78 26.56 18.25
C LEU A 557 -8.09 27.09 18.85
N LYS A 558 -8.07 27.66 20.07
CA LYS A 558 -9.23 28.32 20.68
C LYS A 558 -9.80 29.46 19.84
N ARG A 559 -9.07 29.92 18.82
CA ARG A 559 -9.54 30.89 17.81
C ARG A 559 -10.55 30.31 16.83
N TYR A 560 -10.64 28.98 16.75
CA TYR A 560 -11.51 28.26 15.82
C TYR A 560 -12.52 27.44 16.62
N ALA A 561 -13.76 27.91 16.70
CA ALA A 561 -14.79 27.29 17.53
C ALA A 561 -15.21 25.88 17.05
N ASN A 562 -14.95 25.58 15.77
CA ASN A 562 -15.27 24.30 15.13
C ASN A 562 -14.19 23.23 15.30
N VAL A 563 -13.03 23.54 15.90
CA VAL A 563 -11.90 22.61 16.01
C VAL A 563 -11.83 21.98 17.41
N ARG A 564 -11.94 20.65 17.46
CA ARG A 564 -11.57 19.83 18.63
C ARG A 564 -10.17 19.26 18.41
N HIS A 565 -9.32 19.28 19.43
CA HIS A 565 -7.97 18.76 19.34
C HIS A 565 -7.65 17.87 20.55
N GLN A 566 -6.96 16.75 20.30
CA GLN A 566 -6.51 15.83 21.33
C GLN A 566 -5.10 15.31 21.02
N ILE A 567 -4.24 15.23 22.06
CA ILE A 567 -2.98 14.49 22.03
C ILE A 567 -3.17 13.20 22.83
N VAL A 568 -2.86 12.06 22.23
CA VAL A 568 -3.16 10.73 22.76
C VAL A 568 -1.88 10.05 23.23
N ALA A 569 -1.77 9.79 24.53
CA ALA A 569 -0.65 9.06 25.12
C ALA A 569 -0.68 7.58 24.70
N GLY A 570 0.49 6.99 24.46
CA GLY A 570 0.64 5.57 24.12
C GLY A 570 0.13 5.17 22.73
N ALA A 571 -0.28 6.12 21.89
CA ALA A 571 -0.52 5.90 20.47
C ALA A 571 0.77 6.10 19.67
N ASP A 572 0.95 5.35 18.59
CA ASP A 572 2.02 5.56 17.61
C ASP A 572 1.52 6.34 16.40
N HIS A 573 2.44 6.76 15.53
CA HIS A 573 2.10 7.48 14.29
C HIS A 573 1.06 6.74 13.44
N ASN A 574 1.11 5.40 13.48
CA ASN A 574 0.31 4.55 12.63
C ASN A 574 -1.06 4.15 13.20
N LEU A 575 -1.36 4.48 14.46
CA LEU A 575 -2.53 4.00 15.20
C LEU A 575 -2.58 2.46 15.27
N SER A 576 -1.44 1.85 15.60
CA SER A 576 -1.27 0.40 15.66
C SER A 576 -1.82 -0.22 16.95
N THR A 577 -2.13 0.57 17.98
CA THR A 577 -2.69 0.07 19.25
C THR A 577 -4.22 0.05 19.23
N ASP A 578 -4.83 -0.91 19.91
CA ASP A 578 -6.30 -1.06 19.95
C ASP A 578 -6.98 0.20 20.51
N ALA A 579 -6.42 0.78 21.57
CA ALA A 579 -6.95 2.02 22.16
C ALA A 579 -6.96 3.20 21.18
N ALA A 580 -5.93 3.31 20.31
CA ALA A 580 -5.86 4.36 19.30
C ALA A 580 -6.84 4.11 18.15
N ARG A 581 -7.01 2.85 17.73
CA ARG A 581 -7.99 2.43 16.72
C ARG A 581 -9.42 2.68 17.21
N ASP A 582 -9.73 2.33 18.45
CA ASP A 582 -11.05 2.55 19.04
C ASP A 582 -11.36 4.05 19.15
N LEU A 583 -10.37 4.88 19.50
CA LEU A 583 -10.55 6.34 19.52
C LEU A 583 -10.87 6.88 18.13
N PHE A 584 -10.11 6.46 17.12
CA PHE A 584 -10.33 6.85 15.73
C PHE A 584 -11.74 6.45 15.26
N LEU A 585 -12.14 5.21 15.50
CA LEU A 585 -13.48 4.70 15.16
C LEU A 585 -14.59 5.48 15.89
N ARG A 586 -14.46 5.70 17.20
CA ARG A 586 -15.45 6.45 17.99
C ARG A 586 -15.66 7.87 17.47
N GLU A 587 -14.58 8.58 17.17
CA GLU A 587 -14.64 9.96 16.67
C GLU A 587 -15.31 10.04 15.29
N ILE A 588 -14.98 9.13 14.37
CA ILE A 588 -15.63 9.06 13.05
C ILE A 588 -17.12 8.72 13.19
N THR A 589 -17.43 7.73 14.03
CA THR A 589 -18.82 7.29 14.27
C THR A 589 -19.67 8.44 14.80
N ALA A 590 -19.16 9.18 15.80
CA ALA A 590 -19.86 10.33 16.36
C ALA A 590 -20.13 11.40 15.30
N MET A 591 -19.12 11.78 14.50
CA MET A 591 -19.29 12.77 13.43
C MET A 591 -20.31 12.33 12.38
N ALA A 592 -20.24 11.07 11.95
CA ALA A 592 -21.12 10.57 10.91
C ALA A 592 -22.58 10.47 11.38
N LEU A 593 -22.83 10.19 12.66
CA LEU A 593 -24.19 10.17 13.23
C LEU A 593 -24.76 11.57 13.49
N GLU A 594 -23.90 12.56 13.78
CA GLU A 594 -24.30 13.96 13.95
C GLU A 594 -24.74 14.62 12.62
N HIS A 595 -24.31 14.07 11.48
CA HIS A 595 -24.59 14.59 10.14
C HIS A 595 -25.39 13.56 9.32
N LYS A 596 -26.73 13.57 9.43
CA LYS A 596 -27.61 12.66 8.67
C LYS A 596 -28.16 13.28 7.39
#